data_AF-A0A2E3EWL0-F1
#
_entry.id   AF-A0A2E3EWL0-F1
#
_cell.length_a   1.000
_cell.length_b   1.000
_cell.length_c   1.000
_cell.angle_alpha   90.00
_cell.angle_beta   90.00
_cell.angle_gamma   90.00
#
_symmetry.space_group_name_H-M   'P 1'
#
loop_
_entity.id
_entity.type
_entity.pdbx_description
1 polymer ?
#
loop_
_entity_poly.entity_id
_entity_poly.type
_entity_poly.pdbx_seq_one_letter_code
_entity_poly.pdbx_strand_id
1 'polypeptide(L)'
;MKIPVWLKPGIYGAITGAVLTAVVGFTWGGWVTGNNADKMAMTMAHDDVIAALVPVCVDMARTDPSRAEKLATIRAASTYQRRDAVMAAGWATMPGAETPDRDLAQACLTALEL
;
A
#
# COMPACT_ATOMS: atom_id res chain seq x y z
N MET A 1 -26.69 -44.15 22.45
CA MET A 1 -25.60 -43.64 23.32
C MET A 1 -26.19 -42.59 24.25
N LYS A 2 -25.88 -42.64 25.56
CA LYS A 2 -26.39 -41.67 26.55
C LYS A 2 -25.44 -40.46 26.57
N ILE A 3 -25.93 -39.30 26.15
CA ILE A 3 -25.14 -38.06 26.25
C ILE A 3 -25.06 -37.68 27.74
N PRO A 4 -23.85 -37.53 28.30
CA PRO A 4 -23.70 -37.25 29.71
C PRO A 4 -24.08 -35.79 30.03
N VAL A 5 -24.67 -35.57 31.21
CA VAL A 5 -25.29 -34.27 31.57
C VAL A 5 -24.28 -33.11 31.63
N TRP A 6 -22.99 -33.41 31.87
CA TRP A 6 -21.92 -32.41 31.90
C TRP A 6 -21.54 -31.87 30.50
N LEU A 7 -21.89 -32.59 29.42
CA LEU A 7 -21.47 -32.21 28.07
C LEU A 7 -22.10 -30.89 27.62
N LYS A 8 -23.37 -30.68 27.96
CA LYS A 8 -24.10 -29.45 27.61
C LYS A 8 -23.42 -28.19 28.16
N PRO A 9 -23.17 -28.04 29.48
CA PRO A 9 -22.48 -26.87 30.01
C PRO A 9 -21.03 -26.76 29.52
N GLY A 10 -20.34 -27.89 29.28
CA GLY A 10 -18.99 -27.88 28.72
C GLY A 10 -18.91 -27.24 27.33
N ILE A 11 -19.88 -27.53 26.45
CA ILE A 11 -19.94 -26.93 25.10
C ILE A 11 -20.15 -25.42 25.17
N TYR A 12 -21.06 -24.94 26.04
CA TYR A 12 -21.27 -23.50 26.21
C TYR A 12 -20.02 -22.79 26.72
N GLY A 13 -19.31 -23.36 27.70
CA GLY A 13 -18.04 -22.81 28.19
C GLY A 13 -16.98 -22.72 27.11
N ALA A 14 -16.85 -23.74 26.27
CA ALA A 14 -15.90 -23.74 25.15
C ALA A 14 -16.22 -22.64 24.11
N ILE A 15 -17.50 -22.47 23.76
CA ILE A 15 -17.94 -21.43 22.83
C ILE A 15 -17.65 -20.04 23.42
N THR A 16 -18.03 -19.79 24.67
CA THR A 16 -17.80 -18.50 25.32
C THR A 16 -16.31 -18.18 25.44
N GLY A 17 -15.49 -19.17 25.82
CA GLY A 17 -14.03 -19.02 25.89
C GLY A 17 -13.39 -18.70 24.54
N ALA A 18 -13.81 -19.38 23.47
CA ALA A 18 -13.33 -19.11 22.12
C ALA A 18 -13.70 -17.68 21.66
N VAL A 19 -14.94 -17.24 21.91
CA VAL A 19 -15.38 -15.88 21.56
C VAL A 19 -14.59 -14.83 22.34
N LEU A 20 -14.42 -15.00 23.66
CA LEU A 20 -13.64 -14.08 24.49
C LEU A 20 -12.18 -13.98 24.01
N THR A 21 -11.56 -15.12 23.70
CA THR A 21 -10.17 -15.17 23.22
C THR A 21 -10.04 -14.47 21.86
N ALA A 22 -10.98 -14.71 20.94
CA ALA A 22 -11.00 -14.03 19.64
C ALA A 22 -11.16 -12.51 19.81
N VAL A 23 -12.11 -12.04 20.63
CA VAL A 23 -12.32 -10.60 20.83
C VAL A 23 -11.07 -9.93 21.40
N VAL A 24 -10.45 -10.51 22.43
CA VAL A 24 -9.22 -9.97 23.02
C VAL A 24 -8.07 -10.01 22.01
N GLY A 25 -7.90 -11.14 21.30
CA GLY A 25 -6.86 -11.33 20.31
C GLY A 25 -6.94 -10.32 19.15
N PHE A 26 -8.12 -10.15 18.55
CA PHE A 26 -8.31 -9.26 17.40
C PHE A 26 -8.44 -7.77 17.77
N THR A 27 -8.74 -7.44 19.03
CA THR A 27 -8.87 -6.03 19.47
C THR A 27 -7.57 -5.48 20.05
N TRP A 28 -6.92 -6.22 20.95
CA TRP A 28 -5.70 -5.78 21.65
C TRP A 28 -4.50 -6.69 21.40
N GLY A 29 -4.71 -7.98 21.16
CA GLY A 29 -3.64 -8.95 20.96
C GLY A 29 -2.93 -8.85 19.60
N GLY A 30 -3.37 -7.94 18.72
CA GLY A 30 -2.78 -7.75 17.39
C GLY A 30 -3.01 -8.93 16.43
N TRP A 31 -3.99 -9.80 16.72
CA TRP A 31 -4.31 -10.89 15.80
C TRP A 31 -4.88 -10.33 14.51
N VAL A 32 -4.45 -10.93 13.41
CA VAL A 32 -4.88 -10.61 12.05
C VAL A 32 -5.12 -11.93 11.32
N THR A 33 -6.10 -11.94 10.42
CA THR A 33 -6.32 -13.12 9.57
C THR A 33 -5.22 -13.22 8.52
N GLY A 34 -4.89 -14.42 8.05
CA GLY A 34 -3.79 -14.62 7.07
C GLY A 34 -3.91 -13.70 5.85
N ASN A 35 -5.10 -13.60 5.24
CA ASN A 35 -5.35 -12.70 4.12
C ASN A 35 -5.11 -11.22 4.44
N ASN A 36 -5.43 -10.77 5.67
CA ASN A 36 -5.15 -9.39 6.07
C ASN A 36 -3.66 -9.18 6.36
N ALA A 37 -2.97 -10.20 6.90
CA ALA A 37 -1.52 -10.17 7.08
C ALA A 37 -0.80 -10.05 5.72
N ASP A 38 -1.21 -10.85 4.73
CA ASP A 38 -0.64 -10.80 3.38
C ASP A 38 -0.89 -9.46 2.72
N LYS A 39 -2.11 -8.91 2.79
CA LYS A 39 -2.42 -7.58 2.25
C LYS A 39 -1.56 -6.50 2.91
N MET A 40 -1.45 -6.52 4.23
CA MET A 40 -0.63 -5.58 4.98
C MET A 40 0.84 -5.67 4.58
N ALA A 41 1.37 -6.90 4.44
CA ALA A 41 2.74 -7.13 3.99
C ALA A 41 2.97 -6.60 2.56
N MET A 42 2.04 -6.85 1.64
CA MET A 42 2.15 -6.37 0.26
C MET A 42 2.05 -4.85 0.15
N THR A 43 1.16 -4.22 0.93
CA THR A 43 1.06 -2.75 0.98
C THR A 43 2.35 -2.14 1.54
N MET A 44 2.90 -2.65 2.64
CA MET A 44 4.17 -2.16 3.19
C MET A 44 5.31 -2.33 2.18
N ALA A 45 5.41 -3.50 1.53
CA ALA A 45 6.44 -3.75 0.54
C ALA A 45 6.31 -2.78 -0.67
N HIS A 46 5.09 -2.53 -1.13
CA HIS A 46 4.81 -1.56 -2.21
C HIS A 46 5.24 -0.15 -1.81
N ASP A 47 4.83 0.31 -0.62
CA ASP A 47 5.17 1.65 -0.12
C ASP A 47 6.69 1.83 0.06
N ASP A 48 7.38 0.81 0.58
CA ASP A 48 8.84 0.83 0.73
C ASP A 48 9.56 0.85 -0.61
N VAL A 49 9.07 0.09 -1.60
CA VAL A 49 9.60 0.12 -2.97
C VAL A 49 9.40 1.51 -3.59
N ILE A 50 8.23 2.12 -3.41
CA ILE A 50 7.99 3.49 -3.88
C ILE A 50 8.97 4.46 -3.23
N ALA A 51 9.11 4.41 -1.90
CA ALA A 51 10.02 5.27 -1.17
C ALA A 51 11.48 5.12 -1.66
N ALA A 52 11.90 3.90 -1.97
CA ALA A 52 13.22 3.61 -2.53
C ALA A 52 13.38 4.07 -3.98
N LEU A 53 12.30 4.14 -4.76
CA LEU A 53 12.30 4.56 -6.18
C LEU A 53 12.10 6.07 -6.37
N VAL A 54 11.63 6.81 -5.37
CA VAL A 54 11.51 8.28 -5.45
C VAL A 54 12.83 8.94 -5.86
N PRO A 55 14.01 8.62 -5.26
CA PRO A 55 15.28 9.16 -5.71
C PRO A 55 15.60 8.84 -7.18
N VAL A 56 15.21 7.66 -7.67
CA VAL A 56 15.38 7.25 -9.07
C VAL A 56 14.51 8.11 -9.99
N CYS A 57 13.25 8.36 -9.60
CA CYS A 57 12.37 9.25 -10.35
C CYS A 57 12.96 10.67 -10.46
N VAL A 58 13.50 11.20 -9.36
CA VAL A 58 14.14 12.53 -9.33
C VAL A 58 15.40 12.55 -10.21
N ASP A 59 16.21 11.50 -10.18
CA ASP A 59 17.41 11.39 -11.02
C ASP A 59 17.06 11.31 -12.51
N MET A 60 16.04 10.53 -12.86
CA MET A 60 15.52 10.45 -14.22
C MET A 60 14.97 11.81 -14.69
N ALA A 61 14.22 12.51 -13.83
CA ALA A 61 13.76 13.87 -14.15
C ALA A 61 14.91 14.86 -14.32
N ARG A 62 16.02 14.69 -13.59
CA ARG A 62 17.22 15.54 -13.69
C ARG A 62 18.02 15.31 -14.96
N THR A 63 18.12 14.05 -15.40
CA THR A 63 18.90 13.61 -16.56
C THR A 63 18.11 13.66 -17.87
N ASP A 64 16.79 13.87 -17.81
CA ASP A 64 15.93 14.00 -18.98
C ASP A 64 16.31 15.22 -19.85
N PRO A 65 16.65 15.04 -21.14
CA PRO A 65 16.95 16.14 -22.06
C PRO A 65 15.80 17.13 -22.24
N SER A 66 14.55 16.66 -22.09
CA SER A 66 13.30 17.42 -22.20
C SER A 66 12.74 17.87 -20.86
N ARG A 67 13.54 17.81 -19.79
CA ARG A 67 13.15 18.17 -18.41
C ARG A 67 12.38 19.48 -18.32
N ALA A 68 12.90 20.55 -18.91
CA ALA A 68 12.31 21.89 -18.78
C ALA A 68 10.88 21.95 -19.35
N GLU A 69 10.66 21.34 -20.52
CA GLU A 69 9.36 21.27 -21.18
C GLU A 69 8.37 20.40 -20.40
N LYS A 70 8.81 19.22 -19.95
CA LYS A 70 7.99 18.30 -19.15
C LYS A 70 7.60 18.92 -17.81
N LEU A 71 8.54 19.56 -17.10
CA LEU A 71 8.24 20.28 -15.84
C LEU A 71 7.27 21.45 -16.05
N ALA A 72 7.39 22.19 -17.15
CA ALA A 72 6.46 23.26 -17.48
C ALA A 72 5.04 22.70 -17.71
N THR A 73 4.94 21.57 -18.42
CA THR A 73 3.68 20.86 -18.66
C THR A 73 3.05 20.37 -17.35
N ILE A 74 3.84 19.74 -16.48
CA ILE A 74 3.37 19.25 -15.18
C ILE A 74 2.88 20.41 -14.29
N ARG A 75 3.60 21.53 -14.25
CA ARG A 75 3.20 22.72 -13.47
C ARG A 75 1.90 23.33 -13.97
N ALA A 76 1.74 23.40 -15.29
CA ALA A 76 0.57 23.95 -15.96
C ALA A 76 -0.66 23.03 -15.83
N ALA A 77 -0.45 21.72 -15.63
CA ALA A 77 -1.53 20.78 -15.40
C ALA A 77 -2.27 21.09 -14.09
N SER A 78 -3.58 20.86 -14.11
CA SER A 78 -4.43 20.94 -12.92
C SER A 78 -3.96 19.95 -11.85
N THR A 79 -4.19 20.26 -10.57
CA THR A 79 -3.69 19.46 -9.44
C THR A 79 -3.99 17.97 -9.55
N TYR A 80 -5.16 17.60 -10.08
CA TYR A 80 -5.56 16.21 -10.26
C TYR A 80 -4.91 15.52 -11.49
N GLN A 81 -4.42 16.28 -12.47
CA GLN A 81 -3.74 15.79 -13.67
C GLN A 81 -2.22 15.77 -13.55
N ARG A 82 -1.62 16.49 -12.59
CA ARG A 82 -0.15 16.56 -12.43
C ARG A 82 0.48 15.18 -12.33
N ARG A 83 -0.17 14.25 -11.62
CA ARG A 83 0.32 12.89 -11.44
C ARG A 83 0.36 12.17 -12.78
N ASP A 84 -0.70 12.32 -13.56
CA ASP A 84 -0.81 11.70 -14.87
C ASP A 84 0.19 12.32 -15.86
N ALA A 85 0.50 13.61 -15.72
CA ALA A 85 1.58 14.26 -16.46
C ALA A 85 2.98 13.74 -16.09
N VAL A 86 3.24 13.40 -14.81
CA VAL A 86 4.49 12.74 -14.39
C VAL A 86 4.58 11.31 -14.92
N MET A 87 3.47 10.57 -14.95
CA MET A 87 3.43 9.26 -15.59
C MET A 87 3.68 9.35 -17.09
N ALA A 88 3.08 10.32 -17.78
CA ALA A 88 3.29 10.56 -19.21
C ALA A 88 4.72 11.03 -19.52
N ALA A 89 5.38 11.73 -18.58
CA ALA A 89 6.79 12.08 -18.69
C ALA A 89 7.72 10.85 -18.65
N GLY A 90 7.21 9.69 -18.19
CA GLY A 90 7.96 8.44 -18.06
C GLY A 90 8.76 8.33 -16.77
N TRP A 91 8.62 9.29 -15.84
CA TRP A 91 9.46 9.33 -14.64
C TRP A 91 9.00 8.39 -13.53
N ALA A 92 7.76 7.90 -13.62
CA ALA A 92 7.15 7.05 -12.59
C ALA A 92 7.02 5.58 -13.02
N THR A 93 7.84 5.11 -13.95
CA THR A 93 7.85 3.70 -14.36
C THR A 93 8.92 2.94 -13.59
N MET A 94 8.53 1.87 -12.89
CA MET A 94 9.48 1.03 -12.17
C MET A 94 10.41 0.30 -13.15
N PRO A 95 11.69 0.07 -12.79
CA PRO A 95 12.59 -0.75 -13.61
C PRO A 95 11.98 -2.13 -13.87
N GLY A 96 11.80 -2.49 -15.15
CA GLY A 96 11.20 -3.75 -15.57
C GLY A 96 9.67 -3.76 -15.66
N ALA A 97 8.99 -2.67 -15.33
CA ALA A 97 7.56 -2.51 -15.57
C ALA A 97 7.28 -1.85 -16.93
N GLU A 98 6.21 -2.28 -17.59
CA GLU A 98 5.74 -1.66 -18.84
C GLU A 98 4.82 -0.45 -18.59
N THR A 99 4.19 -0.41 -17.42
CA THR A 99 3.22 0.62 -17.05
C THR A 99 3.74 1.50 -15.91
N PRO A 100 3.47 2.81 -15.95
CA PRO A 100 3.82 3.71 -14.87
C PRO A 100 3.00 3.44 -13.61
N ASP A 101 3.61 3.67 -12.45
CA ASP A 101 2.99 3.53 -11.14
C ASP A 101 2.48 4.88 -10.63
N ARG A 102 1.23 4.89 -10.17
CA ARG A 102 0.54 6.12 -9.74
C ARG A 102 1.09 6.63 -8.41
N ASP A 103 1.42 5.74 -7.49
CA ASP A 103 1.87 6.12 -6.16
C ASP A 103 3.31 6.62 -6.23
N LEU A 104 4.15 6.01 -7.09
CA LEU A 104 5.46 6.54 -7.44
C LEU A 104 5.37 7.92 -8.10
N ALA A 105 4.43 8.12 -9.03
CA ALA A 105 4.22 9.42 -9.65
C ALA A 105 3.82 10.50 -8.62
N GLN A 106 2.98 10.14 -7.65
CA GLN A 106 2.56 11.06 -6.58
C GLN A 106 3.71 11.40 -5.64
N ALA A 107 4.49 10.40 -5.23
CA ALA A 107 5.66 10.61 -4.38
C ALA A 107 6.73 11.44 -5.09
N CYS A 108 6.93 11.22 -6.39
CA CYS A 108 7.87 11.97 -7.20
C CYS A 108 7.44 13.43 -7.43
N LEU A 109 6.15 13.69 -7.68
CA LEU A 109 5.60 15.05 -7.70
C LEU A 109 5.93 15.81 -6.41
N THR A 110 5.72 15.15 -5.27
CA THR A 110 5.99 15.71 -3.95
C THR A 110 7.48 16.03 -3.80
N ALA A 111 8.37 15.13 -4.23
CA ALA A 111 9.82 15.33 -4.18
C ALA A 111 10.35 16.40 -5.15
N LEU A 112 9.63 16.67 -6.25
CA LEU A 112 9.94 17.74 -7.20
C LEU A 112 9.36 19.10 -6.79
N GLU A 113 8.62 19.15 -5.68
CA GLU A 113 7.91 20.34 -5.17
C GLU A 113 6.95 20.93 -6.21
N LEU A 114 6.20 20.06 -6.91
CA LEU A 114 5.30 20.42 -8.01
C LEU A 114 3.82 20.32 -7.67
#